data_AF-A0A0D6R1B1-F1
#
_entry.id   AF-A0A0D6R1B1-F1
#
_cell.length_a   1.000
_cell.length_b   1.000
_cell.length_c   1.000
_cell.angle_alpha   90.00
_cell.angle_beta   90.00
_cell.angle_gamma   90.00
#
_symmetry.space_group_name_H-M   'P 1'
#
loop_
_entity.id
_entity.type
_entity.pdbx_description
1 polymer ?
#
loop_
_entity_poly.entity_id
_entity_poly.type
_entity_poly.pdbx_seq_one_letter_code
_entity_poly.pdbx_strand_id
1 'polypeptide(L)'
;MSENGEKKFILERNLLHPRHEENMSKEELELYDRLKVFMRFQSKEEHEALVNGLVTELRIRKRIEELQEYRAAGCHTLAEAEQYAAGKKKRETEASSKKSKESGQLFATAKVGQRANRSVNRERGEGDSSPGSMVENQKAKGIGGQAASGNSACPVTTGQQGLKKSLPRWDISSLPGTDLLSLPEQQLCTQNRLFPAHYLKMKEVLIYQDIRNHPHPVKRSDAYRFFKIDHSVVDKVYDFLLRMGLIHEKESATH
;
A
#
# COMPACT_ATOMS: atom_id res chain seq x y z
N MET A 1 -19.10 -43.22 -11.98
CA MET A 1 -19.87 -42.23 -12.76
C MET A 1 -19.76 -42.66 -14.22
N SER A 2 -20.78 -42.47 -15.06
CA SER A 2 -20.68 -42.95 -16.46
C SER A 2 -19.62 -42.17 -17.22
N GLU A 3 -18.84 -42.80 -18.11
CA GLU A 3 -17.73 -42.14 -18.84
C GLU A 3 -18.16 -40.85 -19.56
N ASN A 4 -19.39 -40.82 -20.07
CA ASN A 4 -19.97 -39.66 -20.75
C ASN A 4 -20.20 -38.46 -19.82
N GLY A 5 -20.31 -38.68 -18.51
CA GLY A 5 -20.42 -37.62 -17.51
C GLY A 5 -19.07 -36.96 -17.21
N GLU A 6 -17.99 -37.75 -17.11
CA GLU A 6 -16.64 -37.24 -16.86
C GLU A 6 -16.13 -36.44 -18.07
N LYS A 7 -16.32 -36.97 -19.29
CA LYS A 7 -15.99 -36.27 -20.55
C LYS A 7 -16.77 -34.95 -20.68
N LYS A 8 -18.05 -34.92 -20.29
CA LYS A 8 -18.86 -33.68 -20.25
C LYS A 8 -18.33 -32.68 -19.22
N PHE A 9 -18.03 -33.12 -18.01
CA PHE A 9 -17.50 -32.26 -16.94
C PHE A 9 -16.16 -31.59 -17.34
N ILE A 10 -15.26 -32.33 -18.00
CA ILE A 10 -13.98 -31.79 -18.49
C ILE A 10 -14.19 -30.69 -19.55
N LEU A 11 -15.13 -30.88 -20.48
CA LEU A 11 -15.48 -29.85 -21.47
C LEU A 11 -16.17 -28.64 -20.80
N GLU A 12 -17.17 -28.90 -19.96
CA GLU A 12 -17.98 -27.87 -19.30
C GLU A 12 -17.11 -26.91 -18.48
N ARG A 13 -16.13 -27.44 -17.74
CA ARG A 13 -15.21 -26.66 -16.90
C ARG A 13 -13.98 -26.12 -17.62
N ASN A 14 -13.94 -26.14 -18.97
CA ASN A 14 -12.79 -25.69 -19.78
C ASN A 14 -11.45 -26.32 -19.37
N LEU A 15 -11.46 -27.49 -18.71
CA LEU A 15 -10.28 -28.16 -18.16
C LEU A 15 -9.26 -28.60 -19.22
N LEU A 16 -9.68 -28.58 -20.50
CA LEU A 16 -8.85 -28.91 -21.65
C LEU A 16 -8.01 -27.73 -22.15
N HIS A 17 -8.46 -26.49 -21.93
CA HIS A 17 -7.78 -25.25 -22.34
C HIS A 17 -8.11 -24.13 -21.34
N PRO A 18 -7.38 -24.03 -20.21
CA PRO A 18 -7.64 -23.02 -19.19
C PRO A 18 -7.24 -21.62 -19.69
N ARG A 19 -8.22 -20.89 -20.23
CA ARG A 19 -8.05 -19.55 -20.84
C ARG A 19 -7.40 -18.49 -19.92
N HIS A 20 -7.32 -18.77 -18.62
CA HIS A 20 -6.70 -17.89 -17.63
C HIS A 20 -5.17 -18.06 -17.53
N GLU A 21 -4.59 -19.20 -17.91
CA GLU A 21 -3.18 -19.52 -17.60
C GLU A 21 -2.15 -18.63 -18.34
N GLU A 22 -2.50 -18.08 -19.51
CA GLU A 22 -1.58 -17.29 -20.34
C GLU A 22 -1.23 -15.90 -19.77
N ASN A 23 -2.03 -15.35 -18.86
CA ASN A 23 -1.90 -13.96 -18.37
C ASN A 23 -1.76 -13.86 -16.84
N MET A 24 -1.47 -14.97 -16.17
CA MET A 24 -1.44 -15.07 -14.71
C MET A 24 0.00 -15.16 -14.21
N SER A 25 0.32 -14.41 -13.15
CA SER A 25 1.61 -14.53 -12.46
C SER A 25 1.71 -15.89 -11.73
N LYS A 26 2.93 -16.29 -11.35
CA LYS A 26 3.18 -17.59 -10.68
C LYS A 26 2.31 -17.77 -9.42
N GLU A 27 2.18 -16.72 -8.62
CA GLU A 27 1.35 -16.75 -7.40
C GLU A 27 -0.16 -16.85 -7.70
N GLU A 28 -0.60 -16.28 -8.82
CA GLU A 28 -2.00 -16.36 -9.28
C GLU A 28 -2.31 -17.76 -9.85
N LEU A 29 -1.34 -18.40 -10.51
CA LEU A 29 -1.41 -19.80 -10.94
C LEU A 29 -1.45 -20.76 -9.76
N GLU A 30 -0.59 -20.57 -8.75
CA GLU A 30 -0.63 -21.35 -7.51
C GLU A 30 -1.95 -21.17 -6.74
N LEU A 31 -2.51 -19.95 -6.74
CA LEU A 31 -3.82 -19.67 -6.16
C LEU A 31 -4.93 -20.41 -6.92
N TYR A 32 -4.91 -20.39 -8.25
CA TYR A 32 -5.86 -21.12 -9.09
C TYR A 32 -5.80 -22.64 -8.85
N ASP A 33 -4.59 -23.23 -8.81
CA ASP A 33 -4.45 -24.68 -8.59
C ASP A 33 -4.92 -25.11 -7.19
N ARG A 34 -4.65 -24.29 -6.15
CA ARG A 34 -5.23 -24.51 -4.81
C ARG A 34 -6.76 -24.44 -4.80
N LEU A 35 -7.37 -23.60 -5.63
CA LEU A 35 -8.83 -23.45 -5.70
C LEU A 35 -9.50 -24.53 -6.56
N LYS A 36 -8.76 -25.17 -7.47
CA LYS A 36 -9.22 -26.22 -8.40
C LYS A 36 -10.03 -27.33 -7.73
N VAL A 37 -9.73 -27.67 -6.47
CA VAL A 37 -10.48 -28.67 -5.67
C VAL A 37 -11.95 -28.30 -5.47
N PHE A 38 -12.29 -27.00 -5.46
CA PHE A 38 -13.66 -26.52 -5.25
C PHE A 38 -14.54 -26.58 -6.51
N MET A 39 -13.96 -26.78 -7.70
CA MET A 39 -14.73 -26.90 -8.95
C MET A 39 -15.79 -28.00 -8.88
N ARG A 40 -15.55 -29.09 -8.15
CA ARG A 40 -16.52 -30.19 -8.00
C ARG A 40 -17.81 -29.76 -7.27
N PHE A 41 -17.77 -28.68 -6.49
CA PHE A 41 -18.86 -28.25 -5.59
C PHE A 41 -19.51 -26.92 -6.00
N GLN A 42 -18.84 -26.13 -6.84
CA GLN A 42 -19.32 -24.84 -7.35
C GLN A 42 -19.80 -24.98 -8.80
N SER A 43 -20.72 -24.12 -9.23
CA SER A 43 -20.98 -23.91 -10.65
C SER A 43 -19.72 -23.36 -11.35
N LYS A 44 -19.68 -23.43 -12.69
CA LYS A 44 -18.56 -22.86 -13.44
C LYS A 44 -18.42 -21.35 -13.19
N GLU A 45 -19.53 -20.64 -13.26
CA GLU A 45 -19.62 -19.18 -13.12
C GLU A 45 -19.25 -18.74 -11.69
N GLU A 46 -19.73 -19.46 -10.67
CA GLU A 46 -19.35 -19.24 -9.27
C GLU A 46 -17.85 -19.44 -9.05
N HIS A 47 -17.27 -20.48 -9.64
CA HIS A 47 -15.85 -20.78 -9.50
C HIS A 47 -14.97 -19.73 -10.20
N GLU A 48 -15.30 -19.37 -11.44
CA GLU A 48 -14.62 -18.31 -12.18
C GLU A 48 -14.74 -16.96 -11.45
N ALA A 49 -15.92 -16.63 -10.90
CA ALA A 49 -16.11 -15.42 -10.09
C ALA A 49 -15.27 -15.42 -8.81
N LEU A 50 -15.19 -16.56 -8.09
CA LEU A 50 -14.35 -16.70 -6.89
C LEU A 50 -12.87 -16.53 -7.20
N VAL A 51 -12.36 -17.21 -8.24
CA VAL A 51 -10.97 -17.10 -8.69
C VAL A 51 -10.65 -15.65 -9.07
N ASN A 52 -11.48 -15.02 -9.90
CA ASN A 52 -11.28 -13.62 -10.33
C ASN A 52 -11.34 -12.65 -9.13
N GLY A 53 -12.22 -12.88 -8.16
CA GLY A 53 -12.29 -12.10 -6.92
C GLY A 53 -11.01 -12.19 -6.08
N LEU A 54 -10.45 -13.39 -5.89
CA LEU A 54 -9.22 -13.59 -5.11
C LEU A 54 -7.97 -13.08 -5.86
N VAL A 55 -7.94 -13.17 -7.19
CA VAL A 55 -6.87 -12.61 -8.04
C VAL A 55 -6.88 -11.09 -8.03
N THR A 56 -8.06 -10.46 -8.14
CA THR A 56 -8.17 -9.00 -8.04
C THR A 56 -7.81 -8.49 -6.65
N GLU A 57 -8.21 -9.20 -5.59
CA GLU A 57 -7.79 -8.94 -4.20
C GLU A 57 -6.25 -8.98 -4.06
N LEU A 58 -5.60 -10.04 -4.54
CA LEU A 58 -4.14 -10.19 -4.52
C LEU A 58 -3.44 -9.05 -5.28
N ARG A 59 -3.93 -8.67 -6.46
CA ARG A 59 -3.41 -7.53 -7.25
C ARG A 59 -3.55 -6.21 -6.49
N ILE A 60 -4.68 -5.99 -5.82
CA ILE A 60 -4.93 -4.79 -5.01
C ILE A 60 -3.99 -4.76 -3.80
N ARG A 61 -3.81 -5.87 -3.07
CA ARG A 61 -2.85 -5.93 -1.95
C ARG A 61 -1.42 -5.59 -2.38
N LYS A 62 -0.93 -6.21 -3.47
CA LYS A 62 0.38 -5.88 -4.03
C LYS A 62 0.50 -4.40 -4.40
N ARG A 63 -0.52 -3.84 -5.05
CA ARG A 63 -0.50 -2.42 -5.44
C ARG A 63 -0.53 -1.49 -4.23
N ILE A 64 -1.22 -1.86 -3.16
CA ILE A 64 -1.19 -1.11 -1.89
C ILE A 64 0.21 -1.17 -1.26
N GLU A 65 0.86 -2.32 -1.25
CA GLU A 65 2.22 -2.50 -0.72
C GLU A 65 3.25 -1.67 -1.51
N GLU A 66 3.22 -1.71 -2.85
CA GLU A 66 4.05 -0.85 -3.71
C GLU A 66 3.86 0.65 -3.39
N LEU A 67 2.61 1.11 -3.26
CA LEU A 67 2.30 2.50 -2.95
C LEU A 67 2.71 2.90 -1.53
N GLN A 68 2.73 1.96 -0.58
CA GLN A 68 3.27 2.17 0.76
C GLN A 68 4.80 2.25 0.74
N GLU A 69 5.48 1.39 -0.03
CA GLU A 69 6.94 1.46 -0.25
C GLU A 69 7.33 2.82 -0.85
N TYR A 70 6.63 3.29 -1.88
CA TYR A 70 6.91 4.58 -2.51
C TYR A 70 6.77 5.74 -1.51
N ARG A 71 5.72 5.74 -0.67
CA ARG A 71 5.55 6.74 0.39
C ARG A 71 6.67 6.67 1.43
N ALA A 72 7.14 5.47 1.79
CA ALA A 72 8.25 5.27 2.70
C ALA A 72 9.60 5.70 2.09
N ALA A 73 9.74 5.62 0.76
CA ALA A 73 10.88 6.14 0.01
C ALA A 73 10.86 7.68 -0.17
N GLY A 74 9.82 8.36 0.32
CA GLY A 74 9.64 9.81 0.21
C GLY A 74 8.84 10.27 -1.01
N CYS A 75 8.32 9.35 -1.82
CA CYS A 75 7.56 9.71 -3.02
C CYS A 75 6.14 10.17 -2.66
N HIS A 76 5.83 11.41 -3.01
CA HIS A 76 4.56 12.07 -2.68
C HIS A 76 3.68 12.36 -3.91
N THR A 77 4.18 12.12 -5.13
CA THR A 77 3.42 12.29 -6.38
C THR A 77 3.45 11.04 -7.25
N LEU A 78 2.46 10.87 -8.14
CA LEU A 78 2.39 9.73 -9.06
C LEU A 78 3.56 9.71 -10.06
N ALA A 79 3.94 10.88 -10.59
CA ALA A 79 5.08 10.99 -11.52
C ALA A 79 6.42 10.59 -10.87
N GLU A 80 6.59 10.90 -9.58
CA GLU A 80 7.76 10.50 -8.80
C GLU A 80 7.75 8.99 -8.50
N ALA A 81 6.59 8.43 -8.17
CA ALA A 81 6.41 6.99 -8.00
C ALA A 81 6.74 6.20 -9.29
N GLU A 82 6.38 6.72 -10.47
CA GLU A 82 6.75 6.12 -11.77
C GLU A 82 8.27 6.15 -12.00
N GLN A 83 8.94 7.26 -11.68
CA GLN A 83 10.41 7.37 -11.78
C GLN A 83 11.10 6.41 -10.81
N TYR A 84 10.61 6.31 -9.57
CA TYR A 84 11.12 5.38 -8.57
C TYR A 84 10.94 3.92 -9.03
N ALA A 85 9.76 3.56 -9.54
CA ALA A 85 9.48 2.23 -10.07
C ALA A 85 10.38 1.87 -11.27
N ALA A 86 10.58 2.81 -12.20
CA ALA A 86 11.49 2.63 -13.34
C ALA A 86 12.95 2.44 -12.87
N GLY A 87 13.40 3.22 -11.90
CA GLY A 87 14.73 3.10 -11.27
C GLY A 87 14.93 1.75 -10.57
N LYS A 88 13.94 1.31 -9.77
CA LYS A 88 13.93 0.01 -9.09
C LYS A 88 14.01 -1.15 -10.07
N LYS A 89 13.13 -1.16 -11.09
CA LYS A 89 13.11 -2.19 -12.16
C LYS A 89 14.43 -2.24 -12.95
N LYS A 90 15.05 -1.10 -13.25
CA LYS A 90 16.38 -1.05 -13.88
C LYS A 90 17.44 -1.70 -12.99
N ARG A 91 17.45 -1.38 -11.70
CA ARG A 91 18.41 -1.95 -10.73
C ARG A 91 18.26 -3.48 -10.58
N GLU A 92 17.03 -3.97 -10.54
CA GLU A 92 16.72 -5.41 -10.45
C GLU A 92 17.14 -6.18 -11.70
N THR A 93 16.83 -5.66 -12.89
CA THR A 93 17.22 -6.28 -14.17
C THR A 93 18.73 -6.30 -14.38
N GLU A 94 19.46 -5.25 -14.00
CA GLU A 94 20.93 -5.23 -13.98
C GLU A 94 21.52 -6.22 -12.97
N ALA A 95 20.94 -6.33 -11.77
CA ALA A 95 21.39 -7.28 -10.74
C ALA A 95 21.17 -8.73 -11.17
N SER A 96 20.00 -9.05 -11.73
CA SER A 96 19.69 -10.38 -12.28
C SER A 96 20.65 -10.74 -13.42
N SER A 97 20.91 -9.80 -14.34
CA SER A 97 21.84 -9.99 -15.46
C SER A 97 23.29 -10.25 -15.01
N LYS A 98 23.73 -9.65 -13.90
CA LYS A 98 25.04 -9.92 -13.29
C LYS A 98 25.07 -11.32 -12.66
N LYS A 99 24.04 -11.69 -11.91
CA LYS A 99 23.93 -12.99 -11.23
C LYS A 99 23.90 -14.18 -12.21
N SER A 100 23.25 -14.03 -13.37
CA SER A 100 23.27 -15.04 -14.43
C SER A 100 24.66 -15.21 -15.08
N LYS A 101 25.45 -14.14 -15.19
CA LYS A 101 26.83 -14.21 -15.73
C LYS A 101 27.78 -14.89 -14.73
N GLU A 102 27.70 -14.51 -13.46
CA GLU A 102 28.49 -15.10 -12.37
C GLU A 102 28.19 -16.60 -12.19
N SER A 103 26.91 -16.99 -12.21
CA SER A 103 26.50 -18.39 -12.09
C SER A 103 26.89 -19.27 -13.28
N GLY A 104 27.15 -18.69 -14.47
CA GLY A 104 27.70 -19.40 -15.62
C GLY A 104 29.23 -19.54 -15.59
N GLN A 105 29.91 -18.68 -14.84
CA GLN A 105 31.38 -18.60 -14.81
C GLN A 105 32.02 -19.70 -13.94
N LEU A 106 31.25 -20.29 -13.01
CA LEU A 106 31.70 -21.39 -12.13
C LEU A 106 31.85 -22.75 -12.82
N PHE A 107 31.42 -22.91 -14.08
CA PHE A 107 31.60 -24.13 -14.87
C PHE A 107 32.69 -24.02 -15.96
N ALA A 108 33.34 -22.86 -16.10
CA ALA A 108 34.25 -22.57 -17.22
C ALA A 108 35.75 -22.68 -16.90
N THR A 109 36.14 -23.29 -15.78
CA THR A 109 37.55 -23.46 -15.37
C THR A 109 38.02 -24.91 -15.40
N ALA A 110 37.88 -25.57 -16.55
CA ALA A 110 38.54 -26.85 -16.84
C ALA A 110 38.95 -26.95 -18.32
N LYS A 111 40.25 -27.22 -18.56
CA LYS A 111 40.94 -27.49 -19.86
C LYS A 111 41.41 -26.29 -20.71
N VAL A 112 42.66 -25.89 -20.46
CA VAL A 112 43.82 -25.89 -21.41
C VAL A 112 43.52 -25.87 -22.93
N GLY A 113 44.17 -24.97 -23.69
CA GLY A 113 44.45 -25.21 -25.13
C GLY A 113 44.77 -24.00 -26.02
N GLN A 114 46.01 -23.88 -26.48
CA GLN A 114 46.56 -22.84 -27.38
C GLN A 114 45.88 -22.74 -28.78
N ARG A 115 45.77 -21.53 -29.36
CA ARG A 115 46.52 -21.06 -30.58
C ARG A 115 46.01 -19.72 -31.14
N ALA A 116 46.85 -19.05 -31.94
CA ALA A 116 46.63 -17.74 -32.57
C ALA A 116 46.43 -17.89 -34.12
N ASN A 117 46.33 -16.88 -35.00
CA ASN A 117 46.80 -15.48 -34.98
C ASN A 117 46.19 -14.68 -36.18
N ARG A 118 45.94 -13.35 -36.03
CA ARG A 118 46.13 -12.18 -36.98
C ARG A 118 45.01 -11.12 -36.74
N SER A 119 45.20 -9.79 -36.76
CA SER A 119 46.05 -8.95 -37.63
C SER A 119 46.27 -7.50 -37.12
N VAL A 120 47.48 -6.93 -37.35
CA VAL A 120 47.93 -5.51 -37.60
C VAL A 120 47.05 -4.29 -37.18
N ASN A 121 47.58 -3.12 -36.77
CA ASN A 121 48.93 -2.53 -36.90
C ASN A 121 49.26 -1.44 -35.82
N ARG A 122 50.55 -1.25 -35.51
CA ARG A 122 51.37 -0.04 -35.18
C ARG A 122 50.70 1.33 -34.85
N GLU A 123 51.25 2.23 -34.01
CA GLU A 123 52.66 2.67 -33.78
C GLU A 123 52.98 3.00 -32.29
N ARG A 124 54.16 2.63 -31.74
CA ARG A 124 55.45 3.39 -31.59
C ARG A 124 55.35 4.63 -30.66
N GLY A 125 56.18 4.78 -29.61
CA GLY A 125 57.22 3.89 -29.06
C GLY A 125 58.01 4.52 -27.89
N GLU A 126 58.94 3.74 -27.31
CA GLU A 126 60.12 4.14 -26.48
C GLU A 126 59.80 4.83 -25.13
N GLY A 127 60.32 4.48 -23.94
CA GLY A 127 61.39 3.63 -23.35
C GLY A 127 61.45 4.07 -21.86
N ASP A 128 61.95 3.37 -20.85
CA ASP A 128 63.01 2.38 -20.73
C ASP A 128 62.87 1.58 -19.39
N SER A 129 63.43 0.37 -19.35
CA SER A 129 63.87 -0.47 -18.20
C SER A 129 63.03 -0.66 -16.90
N SER A 130 62.63 -1.92 -16.70
CA SER A 130 62.27 -2.60 -15.42
C SER A 130 63.53 -3.01 -14.61
N PRO A 131 63.44 -3.77 -13.48
CA PRO A 131 62.43 -3.85 -12.39
C PRO A 131 63.05 -3.67 -10.97
N GLY A 132 62.21 -3.49 -9.93
CA GLY A 132 62.65 -3.47 -8.52
C GLY A 132 61.62 -4.11 -7.56
N SER A 133 62.08 -4.80 -6.51
CA SER A 133 61.28 -5.66 -5.63
C SER A 133 61.09 -5.09 -4.21
N MET A 134 60.31 -5.81 -3.37
CA MET A 134 60.16 -5.71 -1.90
C MET A 134 59.18 -4.62 -1.38
N VAL A 135 58.12 -4.97 -0.62
CA VAL A 135 58.01 -5.10 0.88
C VAL A 135 58.07 -3.71 1.56
N GLU A 136 57.26 -3.27 2.55
CA GLU A 136 56.36 -3.84 3.58
C GLU A 136 55.18 -2.84 3.82
N ASN A 137 53.91 -3.23 4.03
CA ASN A 137 53.19 -3.48 5.31
C ASN A 137 53.01 -2.29 6.30
N GLN A 138 52.02 -2.43 7.21
CA GLN A 138 51.58 -1.52 8.31
C GLN A 138 50.65 -0.34 7.89
N LYS A 139 49.43 -0.08 8.41
CA LYS A 139 48.63 -0.40 9.63
C LYS A 139 48.66 0.65 10.77
N ALA A 140 47.70 1.58 10.73
CA ALA A 140 46.99 2.25 11.86
C ALA A 140 45.78 3.00 11.25
N LYS A 141 44.52 3.05 11.72
CA LYS A 141 43.78 2.91 13.00
C LYS A 141 43.83 4.11 13.98
N GLY A 142 42.69 4.83 14.04
CA GLY A 142 42.33 5.93 14.96
C GLY A 142 41.34 6.85 14.21
N ILE A 143 40.02 6.86 14.43
CA ILE A 143 39.18 7.19 15.62
C ILE A 143 39.10 8.71 15.89
N GLY A 144 37.87 9.24 15.88
CA GLY A 144 37.49 10.64 16.16
C GLY A 144 36.86 11.31 14.92
N GLY A 145 35.70 11.99 14.96
CA GLY A 145 34.80 12.30 16.08
C GLY A 145 34.43 13.80 16.09
N GLN A 146 33.13 14.11 16.18
CA GLN A 146 32.47 15.44 16.05
C GLN A 146 32.14 15.80 14.57
N ALA A 147 30.93 16.18 14.13
CA ALA A 147 29.78 16.92 14.70
C ALA A 147 29.92 18.45 14.64
N ALA A 148 29.11 19.11 13.79
CA ALA A 148 28.30 20.31 14.11
C ALA A 148 27.57 20.93 12.89
N SER A 149 26.29 21.28 13.10
CA SER A 149 25.57 22.47 12.61
C SER A 149 25.61 22.86 11.12
N GLY A 150 24.46 22.68 10.44
CA GLY A 150 24.05 23.45 9.26
C GLY A 150 22.65 24.04 9.52
N ASN A 151 22.53 25.37 9.55
CA ASN A 151 21.46 26.06 10.27
C ASN A 151 20.10 26.10 9.54
N SER A 152 19.02 26.04 10.33
CA SER A 152 17.71 26.55 9.92
C SER A 152 17.74 28.07 9.78
N ALA A 153 17.12 28.59 8.71
CA ALA A 153 16.92 30.03 8.52
C ALA A 153 15.44 30.38 8.66
N CYS A 154 15.07 31.01 9.77
CA CYS A 154 13.79 31.68 9.96
C CYS A 154 13.92 33.17 9.59
N PRO A 155 13.02 33.76 8.78
CA PRO A 155 12.89 35.20 8.67
C PRO A 155 11.73 35.71 9.55
N VAL A 156 12.03 36.61 10.49
CA VAL A 156 11.05 37.32 11.32
C VAL A 156 10.96 38.78 10.88
N THR A 157 9.77 39.14 10.39
CA THR A 157 9.16 40.48 10.32
C THR A 157 9.95 41.70 9.80
N THR A 158 9.40 42.36 8.77
CA THR A 158 8.85 43.73 8.87
C THR A 158 8.03 44.03 7.61
N GLY A 159 6.84 44.64 7.75
CA GLY A 159 5.97 45.01 6.63
C GLY A 159 4.49 44.74 6.91
N GLN A 160 3.73 45.78 7.21
CA GLN A 160 2.29 45.70 7.47
C GLN A 160 1.51 45.65 6.15
N GLN A 161 0.57 44.71 6.01
CA GLN A 161 -0.85 44.97 5.69
C GLN A 161 -1.65 43.66 5.71
N GLY A 162 -2.95 43.76 5.96
CA GLY A 162 -3.70 42.69 6.63
C GLY A 162 -4.09 41.50 5.75
N LEU A 163 -3.85 40.29 6.26
CA LEU A 163 -4.70 39.14 5.99
C LEU A 163 -4.79 38.28 7.26
N LYS A 164 -6.01 37.97 7.71
CA LYS A 164 -6.24 37.18 8.93
C LYS A 164 -5.75 35.76 8.69
N LYS A 165 -4.56 35.41 9.20
CA LYS A 165 -4.06 34.03 9.21
C LYS A 165 -4.94 33.18 10.13
N SER A 166 -6.05 32.68 9.60
CA SER A 166 -6.77 31.58 10.22
C SER A 166 -5.79 30.43 10.44
N LEU A 167 -5.84 29.83 11.63
CA LEU A 167 -5.21 28.54 11.90
C LEU A 167 -5.52 27.57 10.74
N PRO A 168 -4.63 26.60 10.41
CA PRO A 168 -4.92 25.61 9.40
C PRO A 168 -6.28 24.99 9.70
N ARG A 169 -7.23 25.22 8.78
CA ARG A 169 -8.57 24.64 8.82
C ARG A 169 -8.36 23.15 9.03
N TRP A 170 -8.97 22.58 10.07
CA TRP A 170 -8.94 21.14 10.29
C TRP A 170 -9.65 20.50 9.10
N ASP A 171 -8.88 20.13 8.09
CA ASP A 171 -9.43 19.62 6.84
C ASP A 171 -9.51 18.11 6.94
N ILE A 172 -10.76 17.66 6.87
CA ILE A 172 -11.13 16.27 7.02
C ILE A 172 -11.02 15.53 5.68
N SER A 173 -10.95 16.26 4.55
CA SER A 173 -10.99 15.74 3.17
C SER A 173 -10.02 14.60 2.85
N SER A 174 -8.91 14.48 3.60
CA SER A 174 -7.87 13.46 3.41
C SER A 174 -7.96 12.27 4.38
N LEU A 175 -8.94 12.26 5.30
CA LEU A 175 -9.08 11.23 6.33
C LEU A 175 -9.99 10.07 5.86
N PRO A 176 -9.66 8.81 6.20
CA PRO A 176 -10.46 7.66 5.77
C PRO A 176 -11.88 7.72 6.35
N GLY A 177 -12.86 7.53 5.46
CA GLY A 177 -14.29 7.56 5.78
C GLY A 177 -15.01 8.88 5.48
N THR A 178 -14.33 9.89 4.94
CA THR A 178 -14.95 11.13 4.39
C THR A 178 -16.10 10.86 3.44
N ASP A 179 -15.88 9.93 2.51
CA ASP A 179 -16.75 9.69 1.35
C ASP A 179 -18.09 9.05 1.76
N LEU A 180 -18.15 8.49 2.98
CA LEU A 180 -19.33 7.91 3.60
C LEU A 180 -20.11 8.93 4.47
N LEU A 181 -19.59 10.16 4.62
CA LEU A 181 -20.25 11.24 5.34
C LEU A 181 -20.96 12.17 4.36
N SER A 182 -22.21 12.52 4.69
CA SER A 182 -22.90 13.60 4.01
C SER A 182 -22.25 14.97 4.32
N LEU A 183 -22.44 15.95 3.44
CA LEU A 183 -21.91 17.31 3.62
C LEU A 183 -22.15 17.92 5.03
N PRO A 184 -23.36 17.84 5.65
CA PRO A 184 -23.56 18.34 7.01
C PRO A 184 -22.79 17.54 8.08
N GLU A 185 -22.57 16.24 7.88
CA GLU A 185 -21.77 15.40 8.80
C GLU A 185 -20.28 15.73 8.71
N GLN A 186 -19.76 15.98 7.51
CA GLN A 186 -18.40 16.48 7.30
C GLN A 186 -18.18 17.84 7.98
N GLN A 187 -19.18 18.73 7.93
CA GLN A 187 -19.15 20.01 8.64
C GLN A 187 -19.14 19.82 10.16
N LEU A 188 -20.01 18.96 10.71
CA LEU A 188 -20.04 18.64 12.14
C LEU A 188 -18.70 18.10 12.63
N CYS A 189 -18.11 17.17 11.87
CA CYS A 189 -16.80 16.60 12.19
C CYS A 189 -15.71 17.69 12.15
N THR A 190 -15.76 18.59 11.16
CA THR A 190 -14.80 19.69 10.99
C THR A 190 -14.84 20.67 12.16
N GLN A 191 -16.05 21.06 12.60
CA GLN A 191 -16.26 21.99 13.70
C GLN A 191 -15.83 21.41 15.05
N ASN A 192 -16.01 20.10 15.25
CA ASN A 192 -15.73 19.43 16.52
C ASN A 192 -14.40 18.66 16.56
N ARG A 193 -13.55 18.80 15.52
CA ARG A 193 -12.28 18.07 15.35
C ARG A 193 -12.44 16.55 15.51
N LEU A 194 -13.57 16.02 15.07
CA LEU A 194 -13.91 14.61 15.17
C LEU A 194 -13.44 13.89 13.90
N PHE A 195 -12.84 12.70 14.05
CA PHE A 195 -12.42 11.89 12.93
C PHE A 195 -13.63 11.19 12.25
N PRO A 196 -13.73 11.13 10.91
CA PRO A 196 -14.84 10.50 10.20
C PRO A 196 -15.14 9.08 10.64
N ALA A 197 -14.12 8.22 10.69
CA ALA A 197 -14.25 6.84 11.17
C ALA A 197 -14.79 6.76 12.61
N HIS A 198 -14.48 7.75 13.45
CA HIS A 198 -14.97 7.79 14.83
C HIS A 198 -16.44 8.24 14.90
N TYR A 199 -16.82 9.30 14.16
CA TYR A 199 -18.21 9.72 14.01
C TYR A 199 -19.09 8.60 13.44
N LEU A 200 -18.63 7.89 12.40
CA LEU A 200 -19.36 6.76 11.82
C LEU A 200 -19.62 5.67 12.88
N LYS A 201 -18.63 5.36 13.73
CA LYS A 201 -18.84 4.39 14.82
C LYS A 201 -19.78 4.89 15.90
N MET A 202 -19.77 6.20 16.21
CA MET A 202 -20.74 6.80 17.12
C MET A 202 -22.16 6.70 16.57
N LYS A 203 -22.36 7.09 15.31
CA LYS A 203 -23.63 7.00 14.58
C LYS A 203 -24.18 5.57 14.55
N GLU A 204 -23.35 4.59 14.17
CA GLU A 204 -23.72 3.17 14.15
C GLU A 204 -24.22 2.68 15.53
N VAL A 205 -23.44 2.93 16.58
CA VAL A 205 -23.75 2.45 17.94
C VAL A 205 -25.01 3.14 18.50
N LEU A 206 -25.19 4.44 18.29
CA LEU A 206 -26.37 5.15 18.78
C LEU A 206 -27.65 4.71 18.06
N ILE A 207 -27.64 4.61 16.72
CA ILE A 207 -28.79 4.12 15.94
C ILE A 207 -29.13 2.67 16.31
N TYR A 208 -28.12 1.80 16.44
CA TYR A 208 -28.33 0.40 16.83
C TYR A 208 -28.95 0.27 18.22
N GLN A 209 -28.52 1.10 19.18
CA GLN A 209 -29.11 1.10 20.52
C GLN A 209 -30.54 1.67 20.53
N ASP A 210 -30.87 2.64 19.68
CA ASP A 210 -32.24 3.17 19.56
C ASP A 210 -33.20 2.09 19.06
N ILE A 211 -32.84 1.42 17.97
CA ILE A 211 -33.60 0.30 17.39
C ILE A 211 -33.73 -0.86 18.39
N ARG A 212 -32.65 -1.20 19.11
CA ARG A 212 -32.62 -2.34 20.04
C ARG A 212 -33.44 -2.11 21.31
N ASN A 213 -33.47 -0.88 21.83
CA ASN A 213 -34.14 -0.55 23.09
C ASN A 213 -35.56 0.00 22.88
N HIS A 214 -36.00 0.19 21.62
CA HIS A 214 -37.35 0.61 21.25
C HIS A 214 -38.42 -0.18 22.02
N PRO A 215 -39.34 0.48 22.75
CA PRO A 215 -39.76 1.88 22.64
C PRO A 215 -39.02 2.89 23.56
N HIS A 216 -37.90 2.50 24.19
CA HIS A 216 -37.12 3.41 25.05
C HIS A 216 -35.93 4.00 24.27
N PRO A 217 -35.95 5.31 23.95
CA PRO A 217 -34.86 5.92 23.21
C PRO A 217 -33.60 6.07 24.07
N VAL A 218 -32.44 6.08 23.41
CA VAL A 218 -31.11 6.18 24.04
C VAL A 218 -30.95 7.53 24.72
N LYS A 219 -30.62 7.57 26.01
CA LYS A 219 -30.41 8.86 26.71
C LYS A 219 -29.00 9.39 26.46
N ARG A 220 -28.83 10.71 26.54
CA ARG A 220 -27.49 11.37 26.56
C ARG A 220 -26.56 10.75 27.62
N SER A 221 -27.10 10.42 28.80
CA SER A 221 -26.38 9.71 29.87
C SER A 221 -25.82 8.34 29.46
N ASP A 222 -26.52 7.60 28.60
CA ASP A 222 -26.05 6.30 28.09
C ASP A 222 -24.99 6.51 26.99
N ALA A 223 -25.13 7.54 26.17
CA ALA A 223 -24.16 7.92 25.14
C ALA A 223 -22.76 8.19 25.74
N TYR A 224 -22.67 8.91 26.87
CA TYR A 224 -21.38 9.12 27.56
C TYR A 224 -20.74 7.81 28.06
N ARG A 225 -21.54 6.76 28.33
CA ARG A 225 -21.03 5.46 28.77
C ARG A 225 -20.53 4.60 27.60
N PHE A 226 -21.02 4.85 26.38
CA PHE A 226 -20.57 4.17 25.16
C PHE A 226 -19.27 4.75 24.60
N PHE A 227 -18.99 6.04 24.80
CA PHE A 227 -17.83 6.72 24.19
C PHE A 227 -16.97 7.47 25.21
N LYS A 228 -15.67 7.16 25.25
CA LYS A 228 -14.66 7.90 26.03
C LYS A 228 -14.20 9.16 25.28
N ILE A 229 -15.13 10.07 25.01
CA ILE A 229 -14.92 11.34 24.29
C ILE A 229 -15.43 12.48 25.18
N ASP A 230 -14.95 13.71 24.97
CA ASP A 230 -15.54 14.91 25.56
C ASP A 230 -17.07 14.93 25.41
N HIS A 231 -17.78 15.06 26.53
CA HIS A 231 -19.26 15.02 26.56
C HIS A 231 -19.87 16.07 25.61
N SER A 232 -19.25 17.25 25.50
CA SER A 232 -19.69 18.32 24.57
C SER A 232 -19.67 17.89 23.09
N VAL A 233 -18.80 16.96 22.69
CA VAL A 233 -18.79 16.41 21.33
C VAL A 233 -19.87 15.34 21.18
N VAL A 234 -20.05 14.50 22.20
CA VAL A 234 -21.13 13.48 22.24
C VAL A 234 -22.50 14.14 22.14
N ASP A 235 -22.75 15.21 22.89
CA ASP A 235 -24.00 15.98 22.87
C ASP A 235 -24.30 16.55 21.48
N LYS A 236 -23.33 17.21 20.84
CA LYS A 236 -23.51 17.78 19.50
C LYS A 236 -23.75 16.71 18.43
N VAL A 237 -23.13 15.53 18.56
CA VAL A 237 -23.39 14.38 17.69
C VAL A 237 -24.79 13.83 17.93
N TYR A 238 -25.20 13.68 19.19
CA TYR A 238 -26.53 13.21 19.56
C TYR A 238 -27.64 14.18 19.06
N ASP A 239 -27.50 15.48 19.31
CA ASP A 239 -28.42 16.53 18.83
C ASP A 239 -28.45 16.63 17.31
N PHE A 240 -27.34 16.32 16.63
CA PHE A 240 -27.31 16.23 15.16
C PHE A 240 -28.10 15.01 14.66
N LEU A 241 -27.92 13.84 15.28
CA LEU A 241 -28.63 12.62 14.90
C LEU A 241 -30.14 12.72 15.19
N LEU A 242 -30.55 13.40 16.27
CA LEU A 242 -31.95 13.79 16.52
C LEU A 242 -32.48 14.69 15.39
N ARG A 243 -31.76 15.76 15.03
CA ARG A 243 -32.17 16.68 13.94
C ARG A 243 -32.32 15.98 12.58
N MET A 244 -31.50 14.96 12.34
CA MET A 244 -31.56 14.14 11.12
C MET A 244 -32.65 13.05 11.16
N GLY A 245 -33.40 12.90 12.26
CA GLY A 245 -34.42 11.85 12.43
C GLY A 245 -33.86 10.43 12.50
N LEU A 246 -32.59 10.27 12.90
CA LEU A 246 -31.89 8.98 12.96
C LEU A 246 -32.00 8.30 14.34
N ILE A 247 -32.42 9.04 15.35
CA ILE A 247 -32.68 8.60 16.73
C ILE A 247 -34.00 9.25 17.12
N HIS A 248 -34.88 8.52 17.80
CA HIS A 248 -36.14 9.07 18.27
C HIS A 248 -35.92 9.83 19.59
N GLU A 249 -36.41 11.06 19.72
CA GLU A 249 -36.54 11.66 21.05
C GLU A 249 -37.78 11.07 21.74
N LYS A 250 -37.76 10.95 23.07
CA LYS A 250 -38.92 10.44 23.80
C LYS A 250 -40.08 11.40 23.59
N GLU A 251 -41.08 10.98 22.82
CA GLU A 251 -42.34 11.70 22.69
C GLU A 251 -42.96 11.84 24.08
N SER A 252 -42.87 13.05 24.63
CA SER A 252 -43.48 13.39 25.90
C SER A 252 -44.98 13.52 25.66
N ALA A 253 -45.69 12.40 25.78
CA ALA A 253 -47.13 12.37 25.83
C ALA A 253 -47.60 13.29 26.98
N THR A 254 -47.94 14.53 26.62
CA THR A 254 -48.63 15.48 27.48
C THR A 254 -50.05 14.97 27.66
N HIS A 255 -50.40 14.65 28.90
CA HIS A 255 -51.69 14.11 29.30
C HIS A 255 -52.30 15.00 30.40
#